data_AF-A0A815XSQ3-F1
#
_entry.id   AF-A0A815XSQ3-F1
#
_cell.length_a   1.000
_cell.length_b   1.000
_cell.length_c   1.000
_cell.angle_alpha   90.00
_cell.angle_beta   90.00
_cell.angle_gamma   90.00
#
_symmetry.space_group_name_H-M   'P 1'
#
loop_
_entity.id
_entity.type
_entity.pdbx_description
1 polymer ?
#
loop_
_entity_poly.entity_id
_entity_poly.type
_entity_poly.pdbx_seq_one_letter_code
_entity_poly.pdbx_strand_id
1 'polypeptide(L)'
;MNSSWDNSTLTWYSTDSDFEVKPILSFWLFLIFDVGAIICTIFVLYHLLSERQARNALHNHIPIILLFLASAIEWIDIPFHLQYFHTGIVYPSTPILCLIWWFIDWGFYYTIAVLLVFASFERHILIFHSHLVATRRKRLIFHYIKGETAD
;
A
#
# COMPACT_ATOMS: atom_id res chain seq x y z
N MET A 1 52.97 9.38 33.08
CA MET A 1 51.59 8.88 33.17
C MET A 1 50.88 9.36 31.92
N ASN A 2 50.95 8.56 30.84
CA ASN A 2 50.46 8.95 29.52
C ASN A 2 49.12 8.27 29.23
N SER A 3 48.16 9.12 28.89
CA SER A 3 46.82 8.86 28.35
C SER A 3 46.90 8.15 26.99
N SER A 4 46.71 6.83 26.97
CA SER A 4 46.82 6.02 25.74
C SER A 4 45.64 5.06 25.53
N TRP A 5 44.46 5.33 26.11
CA TRP A 5 43.32 4.40 26.03
C TRP A 5 42.00 4.98 25.49
N ASP A 6 41.93 6.25 25.06
CA ASP A 6 40.64 6.86 24.67
C ASP A 6 40.38 6.91 23.15
N ASN A 7 41.33 6.48 22.32
CA ASN A 7 41.18 6.57 20.86
C ASN A 7 40.62 5.28 20.23
N SER A 8 40.75 4.14 20.91
CA SER A 8 40.33 2.83 20.40
C SER A 8 38.82 2.59 20.51
N THR A 9 38.16 3.37 21.37
CA THR A 9 36.71 3.30 21.56
C THR A 9 35.95 4.19 20.59
N LEU A 10 36.51 5.30 20.12
CA LEU A 10 35.85 6.10 19.10
C LEU A 10 35.93 5.47 17.69
N THR A 11 36.91 4.59 17.45
CA THR A 11 37.11 3.99 16.12
C THR A 11 36.09 2.92 15.75
N TRP A 12 35.56 2.13 16.70
CA TRP A 12 34.56 1.11 16.36
C TRP A 12 33.14 1.67 16.14
N TYR A 13 32.87 2.92 16.54
CA TYR A 13 31.56 3.56 16.29
C TYR A 13 31.51 4.16 14.88
N SER A 14 32.66 4.29 14.22
CA SER A 14 32.80 4.90 12.90
C SER A 14 32.99 3.88 11.78
N THR A 15 32.79 2.58 12.04
CA THR A 15 33.01 1.50 11.05
C THR A 15 31.76 0.64 10.82
N ASP A 16 30.57 1.20 11.04
CA ASP A 16 29.28 0.58 10.67
C ASP A 16 28.48 1.46 9.69
N SER A 17 29.12 2.46 9.09
CA SER A 17 28.55 3.42 8.13
C SER A 17 28.92 3.12 6.67
N ASP A 18 29.31 1.89 6.33
CA ASP A 18 29.79 1.56 4.97
C ASP A 18 28.66 1.19 3.98
N PHE A 19 27.41 1.17 4.44
CA PHE A 19 26.22 1.06 3.59
C PHE A 19 25.19 2.18 3.83
N GLU A 20 25.62 3.34 4.34
CA GLU A 20 24.77 4.53 4.26
C GLU A 20 24.72 5.01 2.81
N VAL A 21 23.68 4.57 2.10
CA VAL A 21 23.35 5.10 0.77
C VAL A 21 23.25 6.61 0.90
N LYS A 22 24.12 7.34 0.18
CA LYS A 22 24.14 8.80 0.21
C LYS A 22 22.71 9.33 0.06
N PRO A 23 22.22 10.24 0.92
CA PRO A 23 20.84 10.72 0.91
C PRO A 23 20.36 11.20 -0.47
N ILE A 24 21.28 11.77 -1.25
CA ILE A 24 21.04 12.19 -2.63
C ILE A 24 20.69 11.02 -3.57
N LEU A 25 21.34 9.86 -3.42
CA LEU A 25 21.06 8.68 -4.23
C LEU A 25 19.72 8.05 -3.84
N SER A 26 19.44 7.97 -2.54
CA SER A 26 18.14 7.51 -2.03
C SER A 26 17.00 8.38 -2.55
N PHE A 27 17.17 9.71 -2.55
CA PHE A 27 16.22 10.65 -3.12
C PHE A 27 15.92 10.37 -4.61
N TRP A 28 16.96 10.26 -5.45
CA TRP A 28 16.77 10.05 -6.89
C TRP A 28 16.18 8.68 -7.22
N LEU A 29 16.63 7.63 -6.53
CA LEU A 29 16.07 6.29 -6.69
C LEU A 29 14.59 6.28 -6.31
N PHE A 30 14.25 6.82 -5.14
CA PHE A 30 12.88 6.88 -4.67
C PHE A 30 11.98 7.65 -5.65
N LEU A 31 12.45 8.80 -6.16
CA LEU A 31 11.71 9.60 -7.12
C LEU A 31 11.47 8.88 -8.46
N ILE A 32 12.46 8.18 -9.00
CA ILE A 32 12.30 7.44 -10.27
C ILE A 32 11.34 6.27 -10.11
N PHE A 33 11.48 5.51 -9.02
CA PHE A 33 10.59 4.38 -8.72
C PHE A 33 9.16 4.85 -8.47
N ASP A 34 8.98 5.94 -7.73
CA ASP A 34 7.68 6.52 -7.45
C ASP A 34 6.97 7.03 -8.71
N VAL A 35 7.65 7.80 -9.56
CA VAL A 35 7.09 8.24 -10.85
C VAL A 35 6.68 7.03 -11.71
N GLY A 36 7.50 5.97 -11.73
CA GLY A 36 7.16 4.72 -12.40
C GLY A 36 5.93 4.03 -11.81
N ALA A 37 5.83 3.98 -10.49
CA ALA A 37 4.69 3.42 -9.76
C ALA A 37 3.41 4.20 -10.06
N ILE A 38 3.43 5.53 -9.97
CA ILE A 38 2.27 6.39 -10.26
C ILE A 38 1.78 6.18 -11.69
N ILE A 39 2.68 6.15 -12.68
CA ILE A 39 2.32 5.91 -14.08
C ILE A 39 1.66 4.53 -14.24
N CYS A 40 2.25 3.50 -13.61
CA CYS A 40 1.72 2.15 -13.64
C CYS A 40 0.32 2.08 -12.99
N THR A 41 0.15 2.67 -11.81
CA THR A 41 -1.10 2.70 -11.06
C THR A 41 -2.20 3.41 -11.83
N ILE A 42 -1.90 4.56 -12.46
CA ILE A 42 -2.85 5.27 -13.33
C ILE A 42 -3.21 4.42 -14.54
N PHE A 43 -2.24 3.78 -15.19
CA PHE A 43 -2.49 2.93 -16.36
C PHE A 43 -3.40 1.74 -16.02
N VAL A 44 -3.11 1.03 -14.93
CA VAL A 44 -3.92 -0.10 -14.45
C VAL A 44 -5.32 0.38 -14.05
N LEU A 45 -5.41 1.48 -13.31
CA LEU A 45 -6.70 2.06 -12.91
C LEU A 45 -7.52 2.48 -14.14
N TYR A 46 -6.90 3.13 -15.11
CA TYR A 46 -7.55 3.51 -16.36
C TYR A 46 -8.05 2.30 -17.14
N HIS A 47 -7.22 1.26 -17.30
CA HIS A 47 -7.61 0.04 -17.99
C HIS A 47 -8.78 -0.65 -17.27
N LEU A 48 -8.72 -0.75 -15.94
CA LEU A 48 -9.74 -1.38 -15.10
C LEU A 48 -11.05 -0.58 -15.09
N LEU A 49 -10.98 0.75 -15.16
CA LEU A 49 -12.14 1.63 -15.27
C LEU A 49 -12.71 1.70 -16.69
N SER A 50 -11.90 1.56 -17.74
CA SER A 50 -12.36 1.63 -19.13
C SER A 50 -13.18 0.39 -19.52
N GLU A 51 -12.76 -0.78 -19.05
CA GLU A 51 -13.42 -2.06 -19.33
C GLU A 51 -14.76 -2.18 -18.59
N ARG A 52 -15.88 -2.05 -19.32
CA ARG A 52 -17.24 -2.09 -18.73
C ARG A 52 -17.58 -3.44 -18.06
N GLN A 53 -16.99 -4.54 -18.53
CA GLN A 53 -17.13 -5.85 -17.90
C GLN A 53 -16.37 -5.94 -16.56
N ALA A 54 -15.23 -5.26 -16.44
CA ALA A 54 -14.49 -5.16 -15.20
C ALA A 54 -15.26 -4.36 -14.15
N ARG A 55 -16.00 -3.31 -14.54
CA ARG A 55 -16.81 -2.50 -13.60
C ARG A 55 -18.05 -3.21 -13.06
N ASN A 56 -18.72 -4.02 -13.88
CA ASN A 56 -20.00 -4.66 -13.52
C ASN A 56 -19.86 -6.00 -12.78
N ALA A 57 -18.66 -6.60 -12.80
CA ALA A 57 -18.38 -7.74 -11.95
C ALA A 57 -18.17 -7.21 -10.51
N LEU A 58 -19.10 -7.50 -9.60
CA LEU A 58 -18.99 -7.18 -8.15
C LEU A 58 -17.64 -7.63 -7.55
N HIS A 59 -17.03 -8.67 -8.15
CA HIS A 59 -15.71 -9.21 -7.79
C HIS A 59 -14.53 -8.30 -8.12
N ASN A 60 -14.70 -7.29 -8.98
CA ASN A 60 -13.62 -6.38 -9.37
C ASN A 60 -13.63 -5.07 -8.58
N HIS A 61 -14.53 -4.87 -7.62
CA HIS A 61 -14.51 -3.67 -6.78
C HIS A 61 -13.36 -3.66 -5.78
N ILE A 62 -12.96 -4.82 -5.25
CA ILE A 62 -11.84 -4.91 -4.30
C ILE A 62 -10.51 -4.45 -4.91
N PRO A 63 -10.08 -4.90 -6.11
CA PRO A 63 -8.85 -4.39 -6.71
C PRO A 63 -8.92 -2.90 -7.08
N ILE A 64 -10.10 -2.38 -7.43
CA ILE A 64 -10.29 -0.93 -7.68
C ILE A 64 -10.04 -0.14 -6.38
N ILE A 65 -10.67 -0.56 -5.27
CA ILE A 65 -10.50 0.08 -3.96
C ILE A 65 -9.03 -0.03 -3.51
N LEU A 66 -8.39 -1.18 -3.72
CA LEU A 66 -7.00 -1.39 -3.36
C LEU A 66 -6.06 -0.45 -4.14
N LEU A 67 -6.24 -0.32 -5.45
CA LEU A 67 -5.44 0.60 -6.28
C LEU A 67 -5.65 2.05 -5.88
N PHE A 68 -6.89 2.44 -5.59
CA PHE A 68 -7.20 3.78 -5.13
C PHE A 68 -6.52 4.07 -3.77
N LEU A 69 -6.62 3.13 -2.83
CA LEU A 69 -6.01 3.25 -1.51
C LEU A 69 -4.48 3.34 -1.60
N ALA A 70 -3.85 2.48 -2.42
CA ALA A 70 -2.41 2.51 -2.66
C ALA A 70 -1.96 3.85 -3.27
N SER A 71 -2.69 4.36 -4.27
CA SER A 71 -2.38 5.66 -4.86
C SER A 71 -2.54 6.82 -3.88
N ALA A 72 -3.52 6.77 -2.99
CA ALA A 72 -3.72 7.82 -1.99
C ALA A 72 -2.56 7.88 -0.98
N ILE A 73 -2.01 6.72 -0.60
CA ILE A 73 -0.86 6.62 0.29
C ILE A 73 0.38 7.18 -0.39
N GLU A 74 0.66 6.79 -1.63
CA GLU A 74 1.79 7.34 -2.40
C GLU A 74 1.75 8.87 -2.43
N TRP A 75 0.58 9.45 -2.70
CA TRP A 75 0.43 10.91 -2.71
C TRP A 75 0.63 11.59 -1.36
N ILE A 76 0.41 10.88 -0.25
CA ILE A 76 0.53 11.44 1.10
C ILE A 76 1.95 11.21 1.65
N ASP A 77 2.49 10.00 1.55
CA ASP A 77 3.75 9.60 2.19
C ASP A 77 4.99 10.02 1.41
N ILE A 78 4.93 9.98 0.07
CA ILE A 78 6.08 10.33 -0.77
C ILE A 78 6.56 11.77 -0.49
N PRO A 79 5.70 12.81 -0.42
CA PRO A 79 6.16 14.17 -0.12
C PRO A 79 6.87 14.29 1.23
N PHE A 80 6.39 13.60 2.27
CA PHE A 80 7.02 13.65 3.60
C PHE A 80 8.38 12.94 3.60
N HIS A 81 8.49 11.79 2.94
CA HIS A 81 9.78 11.11 2.76
C HIS A 81 10.75 11.92 1.92
N LEU A 82 10.28 12.51 0.82
CA LEU A 82 11.10 13.33 -0.08
C LEU A 82 11.63 14.58 0.64
N GLN A 83 10.79 15.20 1.46
CA GLN A 83 11.19 16.28 2.35
C GLN A 83 12.25 15.82 3.35
N TYR A 84 12.05 14.68 4.02
CA TYR A 84 13.04 14.13 4.94
C TYR A 84 14.40 13.88 4.26
N PHE A 85 14.43 13.32 3.05
CA PHE A 85 15.69 13.10 2.32
C PHE A 85 16.39 14.41 1.91
N HIS A 86 15.63 15.49 1.69
CA HIS A 86 16.19 16.79 1.30
C HIS A 86 16.65 17.62 2.50
N THR A 87 15.87 17.70 3.58
CA THR A 87 16.14 18.57 4.74
C THR A 87 16.66 17.83 5.96
N GLY A 88 16.65 16.50 5.97
CA GLY A 88 16.98 15.66 7.13
C GLY A 88 15.94 15.72 8.26
N ILE A 89 14.86 16.47 8.07
CA ILE A 89 13.83 16.78 9.08
C ILE A 89 12.47 16.84 8.38
N VAL A 90 11.46 16.18 8.96
CA VAL A 90 10.06 16.25 8.51
C VAL A 90 9.41 17.49 9.09
N TYR A 91 8.88 18.41 8.26
CA TYR A 91 8.18 19.60 8.73
C TYR A 91 6.67 19.46 8.48
N PRO A 92 5.81 19.69 9.48
CA PRO A 92 6.12 20.19 10.82
C PRO A 92 6.56 19.05 11.76
N SER A 93 7.69 19.23 12.45
CA SER A 93 8.24 18.23 13.40
C SER A 93 7.50 18.23 14.74
N THR A 94 6.16 18.19 14.71
CA THR A 94 5.35 18.09 15.94
C THR A 94 5.11 16.62 16.27
N PRO A 95 5.24 16.21 17.55
CA PRO A 95 5.07 14.81 17.94
C PRO A 95 3.66 14.29 17.63
N ILE A 96 2.65 15.16 17.68
CA ILE A 96 1.26 14.82 17.35
C ILE A 96 1.14 14.45 15.87
N LEU A 97 1.71 15.24 14.96
CA LEU A 97 1.66 14.93 13.53
C LEU A 97 2.44 13.66 13.20
N CYS A 98 3.59 13.41 13.83
CA CYS A 98 4.33 12.17 13.63
C CYS A 98 3.52 10.94 14.07
N LEU A 99 2.82 11.02 15.21
CA LEU A 99 1.94 9.94 15.69
C LEU A 99 0.74 9.70 14.77
N ILE A 100 0.09 10.78 14.31
CA ILE A 100 -1.03 10.69 13.37
C ILE A 100 -0.56 10.09 12.04
N TRP A 101 0.55 10.58 11.51
CA TRP A 101 1.12 10.09 10.26
C TRP A 101 1.49 8.61 10.37
N TRP A 102 2.16 8.22 11.46
CA TRP A 102 2.51 6.83 11.70
C TRP A 102 1.28 5.92 11.83
N PHE A 103 0.23 6.38 12.51
CA PHE A 103 -1.03 5.64 12.63
C PHE A 103 -1.72 5.47 11.26
N ILE A 104 -1.71 6.52 10.44
CA ILE A 104 -2.25 6.49 9.08
C ILE A 104 -1.44 5.51 8.23
N ASP A 105 -0.13 5.66 8.15
CA ASP A 105 0.76 4.79 7.38
C ASP A 105 0.54 3.31 7.74
N TRP A 106 0.60 2.97 9.03
CA TRP A 106 0.37 1.60 9.49
C TRP A 106 -1.04 1.09 9.22
N GLY A 107 -2.06 1.92 9.50
CA GLY A 107 -3.45 1.54 9.30
C GLY A 107 -3.76 1.27 7.83
N PHE A 108 -3.27 2.12 6.94
CA PHE A 108 -3.44 1.98 5.50
C PHE A 108 -2.64 0.79 4.96
N TYR A 109 -1.40 0.58 5.40
CA TYR A 109 -0.58 -0.58 5.03
C TYR A 109 -1.27 -1.91 5.39
N TYR A 110 -1.77 -2.04 6.63
CA TYR A 110 -2.51 -3.22 7.04
C TYR A 110 -3.81 -3.40 6.26
N THR A 111 -4.52 -2.30 5.99
CA THR A 111 -5.75 -2.35 5.19
C THR A 111 -5.47 -2.88 3.79
N ILE A 112 -4.41 -2.41 3.13
CA ILE A 112 -3.99 -2.93 1.82
C ILE A 112 -3.63 -4.41 1.92
N ALA A 113 -2.85 -4.82 2.92
CA ALA A 113 -2.46 -6.21 3.09
C ALA A 113 -3.69 -7.13 3.26
N VAL A 114 -4.66 -6.74 4.09
CA VAL A 114 -5.90 -7.48 4.30
C VAL A 114 -6.75 -7.51 3.02
N LEU A 115 -6.88 -6.39 2.31
CA LEU A 115 -7.60 -6.34 1.03
C LEU A 115 -6.93 -7.21 -0.04
N LEU A 116 -5.60 -7.26 -0.08
CA LEU A 116 -4.85 -8.09 -1.01
C LEU A 116 -5.06 -9.58 -0.73
N VAL A 117 -5.06 -9.96 0.55
CA VAL A 117 -5.38 -11.32 0.99
C VAL A 117 -6.82 -11.66 0.59
N PHE A 118 -7.77 -10.77 0.85
CA PHE A 118 -9.17 -10.96 0.50
C PHE A 118 -9.36 -11.10 -1.02
N ALA A 119 -8.72 -10.24 -1.82
CA ALA A 119 -8.74 -10.32 -3.28
C ALA A 119 -8.15 -11.65 -3.80
N SER A 120 -7.08 -12.13 -3.16
CA SER A 120 -6.47 -13.43 -3.48
C SER A 120 -7.40 -14.60 -3.16
N PHE A 121 -8.04 -14.57 -1.99
CA PHE A 121 -9.06 -15.57 -1.61
C PHE A 121 -10.24 -15.58 -2.57
N GLU A 122 -10.74 -14.40 -2.94
CA GLU A 122 -11.84 -14.27 -3.88
C GLU A 122 -11.50 -14.87 -5.25
N ARG A 123 -10.31 -14.56 -5.79
CA ARG A 123 -9.84 -15.15 -7.05
C ARG A 123 -9.63 -16.66 -6.93
N HIS A 124 -9.08 -17.13 -5.81
CA HIS A 124 -8.89 -18.55 -5.56
C HIS A 124 -10.23 -19.30 -5.54
N ILE A 125 -11.23 -18.81 -4.81
CA ILE A 125 -12.57 -19.41 -4.75
C ILE A 125 -13.23 -19.38 -6.14
N LEU A 126 -13.06 -18.31 -6.90
CA LEU A 126 -13.64 -18.20 -8.24
C LEU A 126 -13.05 -19.24 -9.20
N ILE A 127 -11.74 -19.50 -9.13
CA ILE A 127 -11.07 -20.47 -10.01
C ILE A 127 -11.43 -21.92 -9.62
N PHE A 128 -11.33 -22.27 -8.34
CA PHE A 128 -11.51 -23.66 -7.88
C PHE A 128 -12.97 -24.05 -7.66
N HIS A 129 -13.85 -23.07 -7.41
CA HIS A 129 -15.25 -23.29 -7.07
C HIS A 129 -16.20 -22.44 -7.92
N SER A 130 -15.85 -22.18 -9.18
CA SER A 130 -16.69 -21.46 -10.16
C SER A 130 -18.14 -21.99 -10.22
N HIS A 131 -18.33 -23.31 -10.10
CA HIS A 131 -19.64 -23.96 -10.08
C HIS A 131 -20.46 -23.69 -8.80
N LEU A 132 -19.82 -23.52 -7.63
CA LEU A 132 -20.51 -23.22 -6.37
C LEU A 132 -20.93 -21.74 -6.28
N VAL A 133 -20.13 -20.83 -6.84
CA VAL A 133 -20.44 -19.39 -6.87
C VAL A 133 -21.62 -19.08 -7.80
N ALA A 134 -21.69 -19.72 -8.96
CA ALA A 134 -22.85 -19.64 -9.87
C ALA A 134 -24.14 -20.13 -9.19
N THR A 135 -24.04 -21.15 -8.34
CA THR A 135 -25.19 -21.75 -7.66
C THR A 135 -25.61 -20.97 -6.41
N ARG A 136 -24.69 -20.40 -5.61
CA ARG A 136 -25.04 -19.55 -4.45
C ARG A 136 -25.68 -18.22 -4.83
N ARG A 137 -25.20 -17.53 -5.89
CA ARG A 137 -25.87 -16.31 -6.41
C ARG A 137 -27.28 -16.61 -6.91
N LYS A 138 -27.46 -17.72 -7.64
CA LYS A 138 -28.79 -18.18 -8.06
C LYS A 138 -29.66 -18.57 -6.85
N ARG A 139 -29.10 -19.16 -5.80
CA ARG A 139 -29.84 -19.53 -4.58
C ARG A 139 -30.31 -18.32 -3.78
N LEU A 140 -29.51 -17.25 -3.70
CA LEU A 140 -29.93 -15.99 -3.06
C LEU A 140 -31.06 -15.31 -3.85
N ILE A 141 -30.96 -15.23 -5.18
CA ILE A 141 -32.02 -14.69 -6.03
C ILE A 141 -33.30 -15.53 -5.94
N PHE A 142 -33.19 -16.87 -5.98
CA PHE A 142 -34.34 -17.76 -5.80
C PHE A 142 -34.93 -17.69 -4.38
N HIS A 143 -34.12 -17.45 -3.35
CA HIS A 143 -34.63 -17.33 -1.98
C HIS A 143 -35.37 -16.00 -1.78
N TYR A 144 -34.86 -14.91 -2.34
CA TYR A 144 -35.49 -13.59 -2.23
C TYR A 144 -36.76 -13.47 -3.08
N ILE A 145 -36.78 -14.05 -4.28
CA ILE A 145 -37.97 -14.04 -5.16
C ILE A 145 -39.07 -15.00 -4.67
N LYS A 146 -38.71 -16.10 -3.99
CA LYS A 146 -39.69 -17.08 -3.48
C LYS A 146 -40.23 -16.74 -2.08
N GLY A 147 -39.73 -15.68 -1.44
CA GLY A 147 -40.16 -15.23 -0.11
C GLY A 147 -41.31 -14.21 -0.11
N GLU A 148 -41.72 -13.68 -1.27
CA GLU A 148 -42.65 -12.55 -1.39
C GLU A 148 -44.02 -12.94 -2.02
N THR A 149 -44.42 -14.21 -1.92
CA THR A 149 -45.74 -14.69 -2.41
C THR A 149 -46.40 -15.65 -1.42
N ALA A 150 -46.41 -15.27 -0.16
CA ALA A 150 -47.27 -15.88 0.86
C ALA A 150 -47.77 -14.78 1.79
N ASP A 151 -48.71 -13.97 1.30
CA ASP A 151 -49.80 -13.33 2.05
C ASP A 151 -50.88 -12.85 1.06
#